data_AF-A0A947YSG0-F1
#
_entry.id   AF-A0A947YSG0-F1
#
_cell.length_a   1.000
_cell.length_b   1.000
_cell.length_c   1.000
_cell.angle_alpha   90.00
_cell.angle_beta   90.00
_cell.angle_gamma   90.00
#
_symmetry.space_group_name_H-M   'P 1'
#
loop_
_entity.id
_entity.type
_entity.pdbx_description
1 polymer ?
#
loop_
_entity_poly.entity_id
_entity_poly.type
_entity_poly.pdbx_seq_one_letter_code
_entity_poly.pdbx_strand_id
1 'polypeptide(L)'
;MTSGQIKEIGEKGKQLDGQGKARLFVALGKKDKINARKLIDLIMSRVSIKSQHIRDIHIMEKFSFITVPFDKAEKIVVSFKGKGQKPMISHAKKNGEKKMLRSRSG
;
A
#
# COMPACT_ATOMS: atom_id res chain seq x y z
N MET A 1 27.45 8.68 -15.55
CA MET A 1 26.51 7.60 -15.91
C MET A 1 26.74 6.44 -14.96
N THR A 2 25.90 6.29 -13.92
CA THR A 2 25.88 5.04 -13.14
C THR A 2 24.47 4.82 -12.60
N SER A 3 23.61 4.36 -13.50
CA SER A 3 22.31 3.78 -13.16
C SER A 3 22.56 2.44 -12.47
N GLY A 4 21.91 2.20 -11.34
CA GLY A 4 21.81 0.84 -10.78
C GLY A 4 22.19 0.74 -9.32
N GLN A 5 21.34 1.26 -8.44
CA GLN A 5 21.21 0.69 -7.11
C GLN A 5 19.74 0.36 -6.87
N ILE A 6 19.32 -0.79 -7.40
CA ILE A 6 18.24 -1.55 -6.80
C ILE A 6 18.80 -2.19 -5.53
N LYS A 7 18.91 -1.38 -4.46
CA LYS A 7 19.18 -1.92 -3.12
C LYS A 7 17.96 -2.68 -2.65
N GLU A 8 18.13 -3.99 -2.63
CA GLU A 8 17.70 -4.88 -1.55
C GLU A 8 16.19 -4.87 -1.32
N ILE A 9 15.56 -5.85 -1.95
CA ILE A 9 14.21 -6.31 -1.65
C ILE A 9 14.20 -6.60 -0.15
N GLY A 10 13.58 -5.69 0.61
CA GLY A 10 13.65 -5.65 2.06
C GLY A 10 13.17 -6.95 2.69
N GLU A 11 14.12 -7.79 3.04
CA GLU A 11 13.99 -8.73 4.14
C GLU A 11 13.65 -7.91 5.41
N LYS A 12 12.70 -8.41 6.20
CA LYS A 12 12.14 -7.78 7.43
C LYS A 12 10.93 -6.84 7.26
N GLY A 13 9.92 -7.28 6.52
CA GLY A 13 8.52 -6.89 6.75
C GLY A 13 7.86 -7.63 7.92
N LYS A 14 8.63 -8.14 8.89
CA LYS A 14 8.16 -8.99 9.99
C LYS A 14 7.70 -8.12 11.17
N GLN A 15 6.65 -7.35 10.96
CA GLN A 15 5.80 -6.91 12.07
C GLN A 15 4.34 -6.97 11.62
N LEU A 16 3.90 -8.20 11.39
CA LEU A 16 2.50 -8.56 11.52
C LEU A 16 2.19 -8.38 13.01
N ASP A 17 1.48 -7.32 13.39
CA ASP A 17 0.93 -7.21 14.74
C ASP A 17 0.23 -8.56 15.04
N GLY A 18 0.71 -9.29 16.06
CA GLY A 18 0.81 -10.76 16.15
C GLY A 18 -0.46 -11.62 16.07
N GLN A 19 -1.30 -11.44 15.04
CA GLN A 19 -2.57 -12.15 14.82
C GLN A 19 -2.82 -12.50 13.33
N GLY A 20 -1.79 -12.52 12.48
CA GLY A 20 -1.94 -12.91 11.06
C GLY A 20 -2.60 -11.86 10.16
N LYS A 21 -2.60 -10.59 10.57
CA LYS A 21 -3.11 -9.45 9.78
C LYS A 21 -1.97 -8.53 9.37
N ALA A 22 -2.15 -7.85 8.24
CA ALA A 22 -1.21 -6.89 7.69
C ALA A 22 -1.93 -5.58 7.36
N ARG A 23 -1.26 -4.46 7.65
CA ARG A 23 -1.73 -3.13 7.29
C ARG A 23 -1.14 -2.73 5.95
N LEU A 24 -2.00 -2.31 5.02
CA LEU A 24 -1.62 -1.80 3.71
C LEU A 24 -1.78 -0.28 3.65
N PHE A 25 -0.82 0.37 3.01
CA PHE A 25 -0.85 1.76 2.58
C PHE A 25 -1.40 1.84 1.16
N VAL A 26 -2.33 2.77 0.95
CA VAL A 26 -2.95 3.07 -0.34
C VAL A 26 -2.61 4.52 -0.68
N ALA A 27 -2.03 4.74 -1.84
CA ALA A 27 -1.61 6.06 -2.32
C ALA A 27 -2.78 6.99 -2.72
N LEU A 28 -4.02 6.63 -2.38
CA LEU A 28 -5.23 7.41 -2.67
C LEU A 28 -5.93 7.80 -1.38
N GLY A 29 -6.39 9.05 -1.29
CA GLY A 29 -7.09 9.59 -0.12
C GLY A 29 -8.35 10.37 -0.47
N LYS A 30 -8.80 11.23 0.46
CA LYS A 30 -9.97 12.09 0.25
C LYS A 30 -9.79 13.03 -0.95
N LYS A 31 -8.58 13.53 -1.20
CA LYS A 31 -8.26 14.39 -2.36
C LYS A 31 -8.53 13.71 -3.69
N ASP A 32 -8.40 12.39 -3.73
CA ASP A 32 -8.70 11.55 -4.91
C ASP A 32 -10.17 11.11 -4.97
N LYS A 33 -11.04 11.71 -4.14
CA LYS A 33 -12.47 11.35 -4.01
C LYS A 33 -12.70 9.88 -3.67
N ILE A 34 -11.76 9.27 -2.93
CA ILE A 34 -11.86 7.90 -2.42
C ILE A 34 -12.58 7.87 -1.07
N ASN A 35 -13.58 7.00 -0.98
CA ASN A 35 -14.33 6.67 0.23
C ASN A 35 -14.14 5.17 0.55
N ALA A 36 -14.56 4.73 1.73
CA ALA A 36 -14.29 3.36 2.20
C ALA A 36 -14.85 2.32 1.24
N ARG A 37 -16.07 2.56 0.75
CA ARG A 37 -16.73 1.72 -0.25
C ARG A 37 -15.95 1.65 -1.57
N LYS A 38 -15.56 2.80 -2.12
CA LYS A 38 -14.75 2.86 -3.35
C LYS A 38 -13.40 2.17 -3.19
N LEU A 39 -12.79 2.28 -2.02
CA LEU A 39 -11.51 1.64 -1.74
C LEU A 39 -11.65 0.11 -1.71
N ILE A 40 -12.71 -0.39 -1.07
CA ILE A 40 -13.06 -1.81 -1.07
C ILE A 40 -13.31 -2.29 -2.51
N ASP A 41 -14.16 -1.58 -3.26
CA ASP A 41 -14.50 -1.92 -4.65
C ASP A 41 -13.26 -1.96 -5.55
N LEU A 42 -12.35 -0.98 -5.38
CA LEU A 42 -11.09 -0.93 -6.13
C LEU A 42 -10.24 -2.18 -5.89
N ILE A 43 -10.10 -2.60 -4.63
CA ILE A 43 -9.32 -3.79 -4.26
C ILE A 43 -9.98 -5.04 -4.81
N MET A 44 -11.30 -5.16 -4.62
CA MET A 44 -12.09 -6.30 -5.11
C MET A 44 -12.09 -6.42 -6.64
N SER A 45 -11.95 -5.31 -7.36
CA SER A 45 -11.87 -5.29 -8.81
C SER A 45 -10.58 -5.91 -9.35
N ARG A 46 -9.47 -5.85 -8.61
CA ARG A 46 -8.18 -6.44 -9.02
C ARG A 46 -7.88 -7.77 -8.34
N VAL A 47 -8.49 -8.03 -7.20
CA VAL A 47 -8.20 -9.20 -6.36
C VAL A 47 -9.49 -9.81 -5.88
N SER A 48 -9.65 -11.12 -6.06
CA SER A 48 -10.80 -11.86 -5.54
C SER A 48 -10.74 -11.98 -4.02
N ILE A 49 -11.22 -10.96 -3.32
CA ILE A 49 -11.39 -10.95 -1.86
C ILE A 49 -12.80 -10.47 -1.51
N LYS A 50 -13.28 -10.89 -0.34
CA LYS A 50 -14.54 -10.39 0.21
C LYS A 50 -14.30 -9.11 1.01
N SER A 51 -15.24 -8.17 0.96
CA SER A 51 -15.22 -6.92 1.74
C SER A 51 -15.03 -7.15 3.24
N GLN A 52 -15.59 -8.23 3.79
CA GLN A 52 -15.46 -8.69 5.18
C GLN A 52 -14.00 -8.98 5.63
N HIS A 53 -13.08 -9.22 4.68
CA HIS A 53 -11.64 -9.37 4.98
C HIS A 53 -10.92 -8.02 5.05
N ILE A 54 -11.48 -6.94 4.50
CA ILE A 54 -10.93 -5.59 4.61
C ILE A 54 -11.50 -4.94 5.87
N ARG A 55 -10.65 -4.66 6.85
CA ARG A 55 -11.00 -4.07 8.14
C ARG A 55 -10.19 -2.80 8.38
N ASP A 56 -10.58 -2.03 9.40
CA ASP A 56 -9.86 -0.86 9.92
C ASP A 56 -9.46 0.15 8.83
N ILE A 57 -10.43 0.53 7.98
CA ILE A 57 -10.22 1.47 6.88
C ILE A 57 -10.06 2.88 7.43
N HIS A 58 -8.89 3.48 7.20
CA HIS A 58 -8.56 4.84 7.59
C HIS A 58 -8.27 5.67 6.34
N ILE A 59 -9.16 6.62 6.05
CA ILE A 59 -9.02 7.50 4.88
C ILE A 59 -8.44 8.83 5.33
N MET A 60 -7.21 9.11 4.90
CA MET A 60 -6.54 10.37 5.14
C MET A 60 -6.76 11.31 3.95
N GLU A 61 -6.28 12.54 4.06
CA GLU A 61 -6.46 13.52 3.00
C GLU A 61 -5.75 13.14 1.69
N LYS A 62 -4.51 12.61 1.80
CA LYS A 62 -3.63 12.30 0.64
C LYS A 62 -3.43 10.81 0.39
N PHE A 63 -3.82 9.95 1.33
CA PHE A 63 -3.58 8.50 1.28
C PHE A 63 -4.58 7.79 2.18
N SER A 64 -4.60 6.47 2.16
CA SER A 64 -5.45 5.67 3.04
C SER A 64 -4.68 4.47 3.59
N PHE A 65 -5.19 3.91 4.69
CA PHE A 65 -4.72 2.65 5.23
C PHE A 65 -5.88 1.67 5.40
N ILE A 66 -5.57 0.40 5.25
CA ILE A 66 -6.51 -0.70 5.49
C ILE A 66 -5.79 -1.84 6.20
N THR A 67 -6.53 -2.66 6.92
CA THR A 67 -6.04 -3.89 7.52
C THR A 67 -6.69 -5.08 6.82
N VAL A 68 -5.87 -6.04 6.40
CA VAL A 68 -6.32 -7.28 5.74
C VAL A 68 -5.56 -8.47 6.32
N PRO A 69 -6.10 -9.70 6.22
CA PRO A 69 -5.36 -10.91 6.50
C PRO A 69 -4.07 -11.00 5.68
N PHE A 70 -2.99 -11.48 6.28
CA PHE A 70 -1.67 -11.57 5.62
C PHE A 70 -1.71 -12.45 4.36
N ASP A 71 -2.51 -13.53 4.36
CA ASP A 71 -2.69 -14.41 3.20
C ASP A 71 -3.27 -13.68 1.97
N LYS A 72 -4.02 -12.60 2.19
CA LYS A 72 -4.58 -11.76 1.14
C LYS A 72 -3.70 -10.54 0.85
N ALA A 73 -2.99 -10.03 1.84
CA ALA A 73 -2.17 -8.83 1.74
C ALA A 73 -1.16 -8.89 0.58
N GLU A 74 -0.41 -9.99 0.50
CA GLU A 74 0.58 -10.21 -0.57
C GLU A 74 -0.07 -10.20 -1.96
N LYS A 75 -1.20 -10.90 -2.12
CA LYS A 75 -1.94 -10.92 -3.39
C LYS A 75 -2.37 -9.53 -3.81
N ILE A 76 -2.82 -8.70 -2.87
CA ILE A 76 -3.18 -7.30 -3.13
C ILE A 76 -1.96 -6.51 -3.55
N VAL A 77 -0.88 -6.52 -2.78
CA VAL A 77 0.32 -5.75 -3.10
C VAL A 77 0.88 -6.12 -4.47
N VAL A 78 0.95 -7.40 -4.80
CA VAL A 78 1.43 -7.88 -6.10
C VAL A 78 0.51 -7.46 -7.24
N SER A 79 -0.82 -7.57 -7.07
CA SER A 79 -1.79 -7.19 -8.11
C SER A 79 -1.81 -5.69 -8.42
N PHE A 80 -1.43 -4.87 -7.44
CA PHE A 80 -1.34 -3.41 -7.55
C PHE A 80 0.08 -2.89 -7.79
N LYS A 81 1.05 -3.79 -8.01
CA LYS A 81 2.44 -3.44 -8.36
C LYS A 81 2.55 -3.29 -9.88
N GLY A 82 2.65 -2.04 -10.36
CA GLY A 82 2.94 -1.76 -11.76
C GLY A 82 4.41 -2.02 -12.12
N LYS A 83 4.69 -2.43 -13.36
CA LYS A 83 6.06 -2.57 -13.87
C LYS A 83 6.71 -1.18 -13.95
N GLY A 84 7.70 -0.90 -13.09
CA GLY A 84 8.53 0.31 -13.13
C GLY A 84 7.96 1.56 -12.44
N GLN A 85 6.76 1.49 -11.83
CA GLN A 85 6.14 2.62 -11.12
C GLN A 85 5.96 2.34 -9.63
N LYS A 86 5.80 3.41 -8.83
CA LYS A 86 5.48 3.27 -7.41
C LYS A 86 4.15 2.52 -7.28
N PRO A 87 4.08 1.46 -6.45
CA PRO A 87 2.87 0.69 -6.28
C PRO A 87 1.78 1.57 -5.65
N MET A 88 0.55 1.46 -6.18
CA MET A 88 -0.59 2.18 -5.63
C MET A 88 -0.98 1.64 -4.24
N ILE A 89 -0.74 0.35 -4.00
CA ILE A 89 -0.94 -0.30 -2.70
C ILE A 89 0.34 -1.02 -2.28
N SER A 90 0.76 -0.83 -1.03
CA SER A 90 1.98 -1.42 -0.47
C SER A 90 1.81 -1.74 1.01
N HIS A 91 2.70 -2.52 1.59
CA HIS A 91 2.73 -2.71 3.05
C HIS A 91 2.99 -1.38 3.76
N ALA A 92 2.17 -1.06 4.76
CA ALA A 92 2.35 0.11 5.58
C ALA A 92 3.60 -0.08 6.47
N LYS A 93 4.58 0.81 6.34
CA LYS A 93 5.76 0.82 7.22
C LYS A 93 5.45 1.68 8.46
N LYS A 94 5.70 1.15 9.66
CA LYS A 94 5.84 1.99 10.87
C LYS A 94 7.18 2.71 10.75
N ASN A 95 7.15 4.04 10.85
CA ASN A 95 8.25 5.01 10.78
C ASN A 95 8.74 5.44 9.39
N GLY A 96 8.30 6.66 9.01
CA GLY A 96 9.14 7.85 8.90
C GLY A 96 10.32 7.82 7.93
N GLU A 97 10.38 8.84 7.06
CA GLU A 97 11.57 9.27 6.32
C GLU A 97 12.00 8.45 5.10
N LYS A 98 11.28 8.65 3.99
CA LYS A 98 11.99 8.83 2.72
C LYS A 98 11.49 10.09 2.05
N LYS A 99 12.18 11.18 2.40
CA LYS A 99 12.30 12.44 1.67
C LYS A 99 11.70 12.31 0.28
N MET A 100 10.56 12.99 0.10
CA MET A 100 10.12 13.52 -1.17
C MET A 100 11.23 14.43 -1.72
N LEU A 101 12.32 13.85 -2.20
CA LEU A 101 13.37 14.53 -2.96
C LEU A 101 13.07 14.32 -4.44
N ARG A 102 11.94 14.86 -4.87
CA ARG A 102 11.76 15.32 -6.25
C ARG A 102 11.19 16.72 -6.14
N SER A 103 11.70 17.59 -7.00
CA SER A 103 11.66 19.06 -6.98
C SER A 103 12.77 19.64 -6.09
N ARG A 104 13.82 20.25 -6.62
CA ARG A 104 13.79 21.25 -7.70
C ARG A 104 14.82 20.95 -8.80
N SER A 105 14.30 20.88 -10.02
CA SER A 105 15.02 21.32 -11.21
C SER A 105 15.46 22.77 -11.03
N GLY A 106 16.62 23.11 -11.58
CA GLY A 106 17.23 24.44 -11.57
C GLY A 106 18.72 24.28 -11.79
#